data_AF-A0A662G8B2-F1
#
_entry.id   AF-A0A662G8B2-F1
#
_cell.length_a   1.000
_cell.length_b   1.000
_cell.length_c   1.000
_cell.angle_alpha   90.00
_cell.angle_beta   90.00
_cell.angle_gamma   90.00
#
_symmetry.space_group_name_H-M   'P 1'
#
loop_
_entity.id
_entity.type
_entity.pdbx_description
1 polymer ?
#
loop_
_entity_poly.entity_id
_entity_poly.type
_entity_poly.pdbx_seq_one_letter_code
_entity_poly.pdbx_strand_id
1 'polypeptide(L)'
;MSKSEKPSIGGLLAEAFTSLFKKNPPLLQTEVVYQKLELPTGKSMAYVAAGILLALLTFTLAVYATGISWIAYMLFTASLPALFFIWAVLTDRYEPEPKYLLLMAFGLGMLCGYIEDTMLMNIPLGTLMPIARGVLDPIFMFMPLYFIAASSVTGREFNDHMDGIVYGMAVSLGFITVFNYGLASLAASLSGLFELGAPFAAALLLNTALAFIGAIMGRWLGWVKVKVAGLGIAVALPGLITAIVLRLIYGAAGMVEASVGGVNVVQLILAVLLGLCVYKYSREALRDEVLWGYARGLAPVERG
;
A
#
# COMPACT_ATOMS: atom_id res chain seq x y z
N MET A 1 35.12 7.94 3.87
CA MET A 1 33.66 8.00 4.11
C MET A 1 33.45 8.45 5.54
N SER A 2 32.89 9.65 5.74
CA SER A 2 32.46 10.13 7.06
C SER A 2 31.45 9.11 7.63
N LYS A 3 31.63 8.69 8.90
CA LYS A 3 30.60 7.93 9.63
C LYS A 3 29.32 8.77 9.57
N SER A 4 28.40 8.46 8.67
CA SER A 4 27.13 9.20 8.62
C SER A 4 26.46 8.98 9.97
N GLU A 5 26.28 10.05 10.73
CA GLU A 5 25.47 10.03 11.93
C GLU A 5 24.17 9.31 11.62
N LYS A 6 23.81 8.31 12.46
CA LYS A 6 22.52 7.64 12.31
C LYS A 6 21.45 8.73 12.34
N PRO A 7 20.62 8.85 11.29
CA PRO A 7 19.66 9.93 11.21
C PRO A 7 18.72 9.84 12.42
N SER A 8 18.52 10.97 13.10
CA SER A 8 17.60 11.03 14.23
C SER A 8 16.17 10.74 13.76
N ILE A 9 15.33 10.16 14.64
CA ILE A 9 13.93 9.86 14.31
C ILE A 9 13.20 11.14 13.88
N GLY A 10 13.47 12.27 14.52
CA GLY A 10 12.93 13.57 14.13
C GLY A 10 13.36 14.01 12.73
N GLY A 11 14.62 13.77 12.36
CA GLY A 11 15.12 14.03 11.01
C GLY A 11 14.44 13.16 9.95
N LEU A 12 14.24 11.87 10.26
CA LEU A 12 13.53 10.94 9.38
C LEU A 12 12.04 11.30 9.23
N LEU A 13 11.38 11.73 10.30
CA LEU A 13 10.01 12.25 10.22
C LEU A 13 9.92 13.49 9.34
N ALA A 14 10.81 14.46 9.55
CA ALA A 14 10.86 15.66 8.71
C ALA A 14 11.12 15.29 7.24
N GLU A 15 12.02 14.34 6.97
CA GLU A 15 12.27 13.84 5.62
C GLU A 15 11.04 13.16 5.01
N ALA A 16 10.33 12.29 5.76
CA ALA A 16 9.12 11.63 5.28
C ALA A 16 8.05 12.63 4.82
N PHE A 17 7.77 13.67 5.62
CA PHE A 17 6.81 14.70 5.25
C PHE A 17 7.31 15.64 4.15
N THR A 18 8.55 16.11 4.24
CA THR A 18 9.10 17.04 3.23
C THR A 18 9.25 16.36 1.88
N SER A 19 9.50 15.05 1.85
CA SER A 19 9.56 14.25 0.64
C SER A 19 8.24 14.22 -0.12
N LEU A 20 7.08 14.49 0.51
CA LEU A 20 5.80 14.60 -0.22
C LEU A 20 5.82 15.78 -1.20
N PHE A 21 6.47 16.87 -0.84
CA PHE A 21 6.45 18.12 -1.61
C PHE A 21 7.74 18.37 -2.39
N LYS A 22 8.89 17.97 -1.84
CA LYS A 22 10.20 18.20 -2.43
C LYS A 22 10.67 16.97 -3.20
N LYS A 23 11.58 17.19 -4.15
CA LYS A 23 12.25 16.13 -4.87
C LYS A 23 13.38 15.57 -4.00
N ASN A 24 13.48 14.26 -3.89
CA ASN A 24 14.56 13.64 -3.11
C ASN A 24 15.89 13.67 -3.89
N PRO A 25 17.03 13.93 -3.21
CA PRO A 25 18.34 13.80 -3.83
C PRO A 25 18.56 12.36 -4.30
N PRO A 26 19.36 12.11 -5.35
CA PRO A 26 19.70 10.75 -5.75
C PRO A 26 20.38 9.98 -4.61
N LEU A 27 20.00 8.73 -4.42
CA LEU A 27 20.72 7.82 -3.52
C LEU A 27 21.95 7.25 -4.24
N LEU A 28 23.12 7.43 -3.63
CA LEU A 28 24.35 6.76 -4.07
C LEU A 28 24.31 5.29 -3.64
N GLN A 29 24.81 4.40 -4.50
CA GLN A 29 24.70 2.95 -4.38
C GLN A 29 25.10 2.43 -3.00
N THR A 30 24.33 1.47 -2.48
CA THR A 30 24.70 0.62 -1.33
C THR A 30 24.68 -0.85 -1.75
N GLU A 31 25.44 -1.72 -1.06
CA GLU A 31 25.50 -3.16 -1.40
C GLU A 31 24.14 -3.87 -1.30
N VAL A 32 23.18 -3.28 -0.58
CA VAL A 32 21.80 -3.80 -0.42
C VAL A 32 21.05 -3.86 -1.76
N VAL A 33 21.36 -2.94 -2.69
CA VAL A 33 20.69 -2.81 -3.98
C VAL A 33 20.91 -4.05 -4.86
N TYR A 34 22.06 -4.72 -4.79
CA TYR A 34 22.37 -5.84 -5.71
C TYR A 34 21.98 -7.24 -5.18
N GLN A 35 21.25 -7.32 -4.07
CA GLN A 35 20.94 -8.61 -3.44
C GLN A 35 19.56 -9.14 -3.84
N LYS A 36 19.44 -9.75 -5.04
CA LYS A 36 18.24 -10.53 -5.39
C LYS A 36 18.32 -11.95 -4.80
N LEU A 37 17.17 -12.59 -4.51
CA LEU A 37 17.13 -13.96 -4.01
C LEU A 37 17.63 -14.92 -5.09
N GLU A 38 18.61 -15.78 -4.79
CA GLU A 38 18.79 -17.00 -5.58
C GLU A 38 17.47 -17.78 -5.52
N LEU A 39 16.94 -18.17 -6.68
CA LEU A 39 15.67 -18.88 -6.94
C LEU A 39 14.86 -19.31 -5.71
N PRO A 40 13.53 -19.05 -5.68
CA PRO A 40 12.71 -19.19 -4.49
C PRO A 40 13.01 -20.48 -3.71
N THR A 41 13.74 -20.33 -2.61
CA THR A 41 13.99 -21.45 -1.69
C THR A 41 12.65 -22.04 -1.26
N GLY A 42 12.55 -23.35 -0.99
CA GLY A 42 11.28 -23.99 -0.65
C GLY A 42 10.46 -23.30 0.46
N LYS A 43 11.13 -22.54 1.35
CA LYS A 43 10.49 -21.70 2.37
C LYS A 43 9.75 -20.48 1.80
N SER A 44 10.32 -19.81 0.80
CA SER A 44 9.65 -18.68 0.13
C SER A 44 8.37 -19.14 -0.59
N MET A 45 8.39 -20.31 -1.23
CA MET A 45 7.22 -20.91 -1.85
C MET A 45 6.14 -21.30 -0.83
N ALA A 46 6.53 -21.70 0.39
CA ALA A 46 5.56 -21.95 1.46
C ALA A 46 4.85 -20.67 1.92
N TYR A 47 5.56 -19.54 2.05
CA TYR A 47 4.93 -18.24 2.37
C TYR A 47 4.01 -17.76 1.25
N VAL A 48 4.42 -17.94 0.00
CA VAL A 48 3.59 -17.65 -1.17
C VAL A 48 2.32 -18.49 -1.15
N ALA A 49 2.45 -19.80 -0.99
CA ALA A 49 1.32 -20.71 -0.94
C ALA A 49 0.38 -20.34 0.22
N ALA A 50 0.92 -20.02 1.39
CA ALA A 50 0.14 -19.53 2.52
C ALA A 50 -0.59 -18.22 2.18
N GLY A 51 0.08 -17.25 1.56
CA GLY A 51 -0.53 -15.99 1.12
C GLY A 51 -1.68 -16.21 0.11
N ILE A 52 -1.49 -17.09 -0.87
CA ILE A 52 -2.53 -17.44 -1.85
C ILE A 52 -3.70 -18.15 -1.17
N LEU A 53 -3.43 -19.12 -0.30
CA LEU A 53 -4.48 -19.83 0.45
C LEU A 53 -5.26 -18.88 1.36
N LEU A 54 -4.58 -17.93 2.00
CA LEU A 54 -5.21 -16.88 2.80
C LEU A 54 -6.07 -15.96 1.93
N ALA A 55 -5.60 -15.57 0.75
CA ALA A 55 -6.39 -14.77 -0.20
C ALA A 55 -7.66 -15.52 -0.62
N LEU A 56 -7.55 -16.79 -1.01
CA LEU A 56 -8.69 -17.61 -1.42
C LEU A 56 -9.68 -17.83 -0.27
N LEU A 57 -9.18 -18.10 0.94
CA LEU A 57 -10.00 -18.29 2.13
C LEU A 57 -10.76 -17.00 2.48
N THR A 58 -10.04 -15.88 2.59
CA THR A 58 -10.65 -14.58 2.94
C THR A 58 -11.63 -14.11 1.88
N PHE A 59 -11.32 -14.31 0.59
CA PHE A 59 -12.26 -14.04 -0.50
C PHE A 59 -13.53 -14.89 -0.38
N THR A 60 -13.37 -16.20 -0.14
CA THR A 60 -14.51 -17.12 0.00
C THR A 60 -15.39 -16.74 1.19
N LEU A 61 -14.79 -16.40 2.33
CA LEU A 61 -15.51 -15.93 3.51
C LEU A 61 -16.25 -14.62 3.24
N ALA A 62 -15.61 -13.67 2.55
CA ALA A 62 -16.23 -12.40 2.17
C ALA A 62 -17.44 -12.61 1.23
N VAL A 63 -17.29 -13.46 0.20
CA VAL A 63 -18.36 -13.80 -0.74
C VAL A 63 -19.50 -14.54 -0.04
N TYR A 64 -19.19 -15.51 0.83
CA TYR A 64 -20.19 -16.23 1.61
C TYR A 64 -21.02 -15.27 2.49
N ALA A 65 -20.38 -14.29 3.11
CA ALA A 65 -21.02 -13.37 4.02
C ALA A 65 -21.82 -12.24 3.31
N THR A 66 -21.43 -11.81 2.10
CA THR A 66 -22.15 -10.75 1.35
C THR A 66 -23.11 -11.24 0.28
N GLY A 67 -22.88 -12.42 -0.28
CA GLY A 67 -23.59 -12.90 -1.45
C GLY A 67 -23.04 -12.35 -2.77
N ILE A 68 -23.32 -13.08 -3.86
CA ILE A 68 -22.69 -12.88 -5.18
C ILE A 68 -23.02 -11.52 -5.82
N SER A 69 -24.12 -10.89 -5.44
CA SER A 69 -24.58 -9.60 -5.98
C SER A 69 -23.63 -8.44 -5.66
N TRP A 70 -22.82 -8.55 -4.60
CA TRP A 70 -21.87 -7.51 -4.19
C TRP A 70 -20.51 -7.61 -4.90
N ILE A 71 -20.26 -8.69 -5.63
CA ILE A 71 -19.02 -8.85 -6.40
C ILE A 71 -18.89 -7.72 -7.43
N ALA A 72 -19.97 -7.34 -8.11
CA ALA A 72 -19.94 -6.26 -9.08
C ALA A 72 -19.53 -4.90 -8.44
N TYR A 73 -20.02 -4.61 -7.23
CA TYR A 73 -19.63 -3.42 -6.46
C TYR A 73 -18.15 -3.45 -6.08
N MET A 74 -17.67 -4.58 -5.56
CA MET A 74 -16.26 -4.76 -5.19
C MET A 74 -15.34 -4.61 -6.41
N LEU A 75 -15.68 -5.25 -7.52
CA LEU A 75 -14.91 -5.15 -8.77
C LEU A 75 -14.90 -3.71 -9.30
N PHE A 76 -16.05 -3.03 -9.29
CA PHE A 76 -16.12 -1.64 -9.74
C PHE A 76 -15.26 -0.71 -8.87
N THR A 77 -15.42 -0.78 -7.55
CA THR A 77 -14.70 0.09 -6.61
C THR A 77 -13.21 -0.25 -6.46
N ALA A 78 -12.79 -1.45 -6.87
CA ALA A 78 -11.39 -1.84 -6.97
C ALA A 78 -10.77 -1.57 -8.35
N SER A 79 -11.56 -1.22 -9.37
CA SER A 79 -11.07 -1.09 -10.75
C SER A 79 -9.99 -0.01 -10.90
N LEU A 80 -10.24 1.20 -10.39
CA LEU A 80 -9.30 2.31 -10.50
C LEU A 80 -7.98 2.07 -9.74
N PRO A 81 -7.97 1.64 -8.46
CA PRO A 81 -6.72 1.29 -7.81
C PRO A 81 -6.01 0.11 -8.48
N ALA A 82 -6.74 -0.86 -9.04
CA ALA A 82 -6.15 -1.97 -9.79
C ALA A 82 -5.44 -1.49 -11.07
N LEU A 83 -6.02 -0.52 -11.79
CA LEU A 83 -5.36 0.10 -12.95
C LEU A 83 -4.07 0.82 -12.54
N PHE A 84 -4.07 1.55 -11.41
CA PHE A 84 -2.86 2.19 -10.91
C PHE A 84 -1.80 1.19 -10.44
N PHE A 85 -2.20 0.06 -9.85
CA PHE A 85 -1.28 -1.01 -9.53
C PHE A 85 -0.67 -1.65 -10.77
N ILE A 86 -1.48 -1.95 -11.79
CA ILE A 86 -0.97 -2.45 -13.08
C ILE A 86 0.01 -1.43 -13.68
N TRP A 87 -0.33 -0.14 -13.64
CA TRP A 87 0.58 0.91 -14.08
C TRP A 87 1.90 0.90 -13.29
N ALA A 88 1.88 0.73 -11.97
CA ALA A 88 3.10 0.66 -11.15
C ALA A 88 3.96 -0.56 -11.52
N VAL A 89 3.36 -1.75 -11.65
CA VAL A 89 4.04 -2.97 -12.08
C VAL A 89 4.65 -2.82 -13.49
N LEU A 90 3.94 -2.17 -14.42
CA LEU A 90 4.48 -1.92 -15.77
C LEU A 90 5.53 -0.81 -15.80
N THR A 91 5.55 0.06 -14.80
CA THR A 91 6.53 1.14 -14.65
C THR A 91 7.86 0.61 -14.13
N ASP A 92 7.79 -0.41 -13.27
CA ASP A 92 8.94 -1.18 -12.80
C ASP A 92 9.50 -2.07 -13.94
N ARG A 93 10.38 -1.47 -14.73
CA ARG A 93 10.90 -2.04 -15.98
C ARG A 93 12.31 -2.57 -15.87
N TYR A 94 13.04 -2.19 -14.83
CA TYR A 94 14.46 -2.50 -14.71
C TYR A 94 14.70 -3.72 -13.82
N GLU A 95 13.87 -3.92 -12.79
CA GLU A 95 13.88 -5.11 -11.94
C GLU A 95 12.45 -5.60 -11.63
N PRO A 96 11.73 -6.18 -12.62
CA PRO A 96 10.35 -6.58 -12.42
C PRO A 96 10.14 -7.52 -11.22
N GLU A 97 9.13 -7.19 -10.41
CA GLU A 97 8.79 -7.96 -9.22
C GLU A 97 8.28 -9.39 -9.51
N PRO A 98 8.68 -10.39 -8.73
CA PRO A 98 8.18 -11.74 -8.88
C PRO A 98 6.68 -11.81 -8.57
N LYS A 99 5.91 -12.29 -9.56
CA LYS A 99 4.44 -12.41 -9.48
C LYS A 99 3.96 -13.11 -8.22
N TYR A 100 4.72 -14.10 -7.73
CA TYR A 100 4.38 -14.84 -6.53
C TYR A 100 4.44 -14.00 -5.25
N LEU A 101 5.38 -13.04 -5.13
CA LEU A 101 5.43 -12.13 -3.99
C LEU A 101 4.33 -11.09 -4.08
N LEU A 102 3.97 -10.63 -5.29
CA LEU A 102 2.83 -9.75 -5.47
C LEU A 102 1.53 -10.41 -5.00
N LEU A 103 1.31 -11.68 -5.34
CA LEU A 103 0.16 -12.46 -4.87
C LEU A 103 0.18 -12.67 -3.35
N MET A 104 1.35 -12.95 -2.78
CA MET A 104 1.52 -13.07 -1.33
C MET A 104 1.20 -11.75 -0.62
N ALA A 105 1.74 -10.62 -1.11
CA ALA A 105 1.50 -9.29 -0.57
C ALA A 105 0.02 -8.93 -0.60
N PHE A 106 -0.64 -9.21 -1.73
CA PHE A 106 -2.09 -9.07 -1.86
C PHE A 106 -2.84 -9.93 -0.84
N GLY A 107 -2.51 -11.23 -0.72
CA GLY A 107 -3.19 -12.12 0.22
C GLY A 107 -3.00 -11.75 1.70
N LEU A 108 -1.81 -11.30 2.08
CA LEU A 108 -1.55 -10.77 3.41
C LEU A 108 -2.35 -9.47 3.67
N GLY A 109 -2.46 -8.60 2.66
CA GLY A 109 -3.33 -7.43 2.72
C GLY A 109 -4.79 -7.78 2.97
N MET A 110 -5.32 -8.79 2.26
CA MET A 110 -6.68 -9.29 2.49
C MET A 110 -6.89 -9.80 3.91
N LEU A 111 -5.95 -10.59 4.43
CA LEU A 111 -6.02 -11.09 5.81
C LEU A 111 -6.06 -9.93 6.81
N CYS A 112 -5.17 -8.94 6.66
CA CYS A 112 -5.14 -7.79 7.54
C CYS A 112 -6.42 -6.95 7.45
N GLY A 113 -6.98 -6.76 6.25
CA GLY A 113 -8.28 -6.10 6.06
C GLY A 113 -9.43 -6.86 6.72
N TYR A 114 -9.44 -8.19 6.61
CA TYR A 114 -10.44 -9.03 7.28
C TYR A 114 -10.38 -8.91 8.81
N ILE A 115 -9.17 -8.97 9.38
CA ILE A 115 -8.97 -8.85 10.83
C ILE A 115 -9.40 -7.46 11.31
N GLU A 116 -8.99 -6.41 10.59
CA GLU A 116 -9.32 -5.02 10.92
C GLU A 116 -10.83 -4.76 10.87
N ASP A 117 -11.50 -5.15 9.80
CA ASP A 117 -12.93 -4.96 9.63
C ASP A 117 -13.73 -5.77 10.67
N THR A 118 -13.35 -7.02 10.92
CA THR A 118 -13.97 -7.85 11.98
C THR A 118 -13.77 -7.22 13.35
N MET A 119 -12.57 -6.71 13.66
CA MET A 119 -12.30 -6.06 14.94
C MET A 119 -13.16 -4.81 15.10
N LEU A 120 -13.24 -3.96 14.07
CA LEU A 120 -13.99 -2.71 14.11
C LEU A 120 -15.51 -2.92 14.18
N MET A 121 -16.05 -3.92 13.51
CA MET A 121 -17.49 -4.24 13.59
C MET A 121 -17.94 -4.65 14.99
N ASN A 122 -17.05 -5.21 15.80
CA ASN A 122 -17.36 -5.67 17.15
C ASN A 122 -17.17 -4.58 18.22
N ILE A 123 -16.70 -3.39 17.86
CA ILE A 123 -16.46 -2.28 18.80
C ILE A 123 -17.46 -1.15 18.50
N PRO A 124 -18.29 -0.73 19.48
CA PRO A 124 -19.29 0.32 19.27
C PRO A 124 -18.65 1.72 19.25
N LEU A 125 -17.90 2.03 18.19
CA LEU A 125 -17.16 3.29 18.08
C LEU A 125 -18.03 4.50 17.70
N GLY A 126 -19.23 4.28 17.16
CA GLY A 126 -20.15 5.35 16.77
C GLY A 126 -19.48 6.42 15.90
N THR A 127 -19.52 7.67 16.35
CA THR A 127 -18.93 8.83 15.65
C THR A 127 -17.41 8.81 15.58
N LEU A 128 -16.73 7.97 16.37
CA LEU A 128 -15.27 7.81 16.33
C LEU A 128 -14.81 6.83 15.24
N MET A 129 -15.72 6.08 14.61
CA MET A 129 -15.40 5.10 13.57
C MET A 129 -14.52 5.66 12.44
N PRO A 130 -14.79 6.86 11.87
CA PRO A 130 -13.95 7.41 10.80
C PRO A 130 -12.52 7.74 11.27
N ILE A 131 -12.36 8.18 12.51
CA ILE A 131 -11.06 8.48 13.11
C ILE A 131 -10.29 7.17 13.37
N ALA A 132 -10.98 6.15 13.89
CA ALA A 132 -10.39 4.84 14.12
C ALA A 132 -9.88 4.21 12.83
N ARG A 133 -10.69 4.17 11.76
CA ARG A 133 -10.24 3.74 10.42
C ARG A 133 -9.11 4.62 9.88
N GLY A 134 -9.17 5.92 10.17
CA GLY A 134 -8.13 6.89 9.87
C GLY A 134 -6.72 6.47 10.35
N VAL A 135 -6.67 5.81 11.51
CA VAL A 135 -5.43 5.35 12.16
C VAL A 135 -5.15 3.87 11.90
N LEU A 136 -6.18 3.03 11.90
CA LEU A 136 -6.04 1.58 11.81
C LEU A 136 -5.78 1.09 10.38
N ASP A 137 -6.43 1.65 9.35
CA ASP A 137 -6.19 1.19 7.96
C ASP A 137 -4.68 1.22 7.64
N PRO A 138 -3.94 2.33 7.88
CA PRO A 138 -2.51 2.37 7.61
C PRO A 138 -1.69 1.41 8.47
N ILE A 139 -2.07 1.17 9.73
CA ILE A 139 -1.38 0.22 10.62
C ILE A 139 -1.53 -1.21 10.08
N PHE A 140 -2.75 -1.60 9.71
CA PHE A 140 -3.03 -2.94 9.21
C PHE A 140 -2.43 -3.18 7.82
N MET A 141 -2.30 -2.15 6.99
CA MET A 141 -1.56 -2.22 5.74
C MET A 141 -0.03 -2.22 5.97
N PHE A 142 0.46 -1.54 7.00
CA PHE A 142 1.88 -1.48 7.32
C PHE A 142 2.43 -2.82 7.80
N MET A 143 1.68 -3.57 8.60
CA MET A 143 2.13 -4.85 9.15
C MET A 143 2.63 -5.85 8.08
N PRO A 144 1.85 -6.23 7.05
CA PRO A 144 2.31 -7.16 6.03
C PRO A 144 3.40 -6.57 5.16
N LEU A 145 3.38 -5.26 4.90
CA LEU A 145 4.40 -4.58 4.11
C LEU A 145 5.75 -4.55 4.83
N TYR A 146 5.76 -4.23 6.12
CA TYR A 146 6.94 -4.30 6.98
C TYR A 146 7.43 -5.75 7.13
N PHE A 147 6.53 -6.73 7.26
CA PHE A 147 6.89 -8.14 7.27
C PHE A 147 7.64 -8.54 5.99
N ILE A 148 7.12 -8.17 4.81
CA ILE A 148 7.79 -8.45 3.53
C ILE A 148 9.18 -7.81 3.50
N ALA A 149 9.26 -6.53 3.86
CA ALA A 149 10.48 -5.75 3.76
C ALA A 149 11.55 -6.15 4.79
N ALA A 150 11.17 -6.55 6.01
CA ALA A 150 12.08 -6.88 7.11
C ALA A 150 12.39 -8.38 7.20
N SER A 151 11.64 -9.25 6.53
CA SER A 151 11.83 -10.69 6.55
C SER A 151 13.17 -11.10 5.94
N SER A 152 13.85 -12.07 6.57
CA SER A 152 15.06 -12.67 6.03
C SER A 152 14.82 -13.51 4.76
N VAL A 153 13.56 -13.85 4.48
CA VAL A 153 13.15 -14.70 3.35
C VAL A 153 12.71 -13.86 2.16
N THR A 154 11.91 -12.83 2.38
CA THR A 154 11.32 -12.01 1.30
C THR A 154 11.95 -10.64 1.18
N GLY A 155 12.63 -10.18 2.24
CA GLY A 155 13.24 -8.86 2.26
C GLY A 155 14.41 -8.71 1.31
N ARG A 156 14.94 -9.77 0.70
CA ARG A 156 15.95 -9.61 -0.36
C ARG A 156 15.34 -9.08 -1.66
N GLU A 157 14.11 -9.48 -1.97
CA GLU A 157 13.37 -8.97 -3.13
C GLU A 157 12.86 -7.54 -2.90
N PHE A 158 12.68 -7.12 -1.65
CA PHE A 158 12.35 -5.73 -1.32
C PHE A 158 13.66 -4.95 -1.19
N ASN A 159 14.32 -4.61 -2.29
CA ASN A 159 15.67 -4.04 -2.26
C ASN A 159 15.70 -2.54 -2.56
N ASP A 160 14.65 -1.98 -3.15
CA ASP A 160 14.57 -0.56 -3.46
C ASP A 160 13.21 0.11 -3.11
N HIS A 161 13.08 1.39 -3.48
CA HIS A 161 11.86 2.16 -3.25
C HIS A 161 10.82 2.11 -4.37
N MET A 162 11.13 1.58 -5.55
CA MET A 162 10.15 1.19 -6.55
C MET A 162 9.41 -0.08 -6.10
N ASP A 163 10.14 -1.08 -5.61
CA ASP A 163 9.61 -2.30 -5.01
C ASP A 163 8.61 -1.96 -3.91
N GLY A 164 9.03 -1.03 -3.03
CA GLY A 164 8.19 -0.49 -1.98
C GLY A 164 6.86 0.07 -2.49
N ILE A 165 6.86 0.79 -3.61
CA ILE A 165 5.63 1.32 -4.23
C ILE A 165 4.76 0.15 -4.69
N VAL A 166 5.33 -0.81 -5.41
CA VAL A 166 4.61 -1.94 -6.00
C VAL A 166 4.01 -2.84 -4.92
N TYR A 167 4.81 -3.28 -3.94
CA TYR A 167 4.33 -4.07 -2.80
C TYR A 167 3.33 -3.30 -1.94
N GLY A 168 3.55 -2.00 -1.73
CA GLY A 168 2.63 -1.12 -1.01
C GLY A 168 1.25 -1.10 -1.66
N MET A 169 1.19 -0.97 -2.99
CA MET A 169 -0.06 -1.06 -3.74
C MET A 169 -0.69 -2.45 -3.69
N ALA A 170 0.10 -3.52 -3.82
CA ALA A 170 -0.40 -4.90 -3.77
C ALA A 170 -1.08 -5.21 -2.43
N VAL A 171 -0.43 -4.85 -1.31
CA VAL A 171 -1.00 -4.97 0.04
C VAL A 171 -2.29 -4.16 0.16
N SER A 172 -2.29 -2.91 -0.33
CA SER A 172 -3.46 -2.03 -0.27
C SER A 172 -4.64 -2.60 -1.03
N LEU A 173 -4.42 -3.15 -2.22
CA LEU A 173 -5.47 -3.77 -3.02
C LEU A 173 -6.08 -4.98 -2.33
N GLY A 174 -5.25 -5.81 -1.71
CA GLY A 174 -5.73 -6.92 -0.88
C GLY A 174 -6.61 -6.41 0.27
N PHE A 175 -6.11 -5.42 1.00
CA PHE A 175 -6.84 -4.79 2.11
C PHE A 175 -8.20 -4.23 1.66
N ILE A 176 -8.22 -3.47 0.56
CA ILE A 176 -9.43 -2.86 -0.03
C ILE A 176 -10.45 -3.92 -0.46
N THR A 177 -9.98 -5.05 -1.02
CA THR A 177 -10.85 -6.14 -1.49
C THR A 177 -11.75 -6.64 -0.37
N VAL A 178 -11.21 -6.75 0.85
CA VAL A 178 -11.99 -7.13 2.02
C VAL A 178 -12.68 -5.92 2.66
N PHE A 179 -12.05 -4.74 2.76
CA PHE A 179 -12.65 -3.54 3.34
C PHE A 179 -14.02 -3.18 2.74
N ASN A 180 -14.18 -3.36 1.42
CA ASN A 180 -15.46 -3.10 0.74
C ASN A 180 -16.61 -4.01 1.21
N TYR A 181 -16.34 -5.11 1.92
CA TYR A 181 -17.33 -5.98 2.57
C TYR A 181 -18.13 -5.23 3.65
N GLY A 182 -17.45 -4.51 4.55
CA GLY A 182 -18.11 -3.80 5.65
C GLY A 182 -18.96 -2.63 5.18
N LEU A 183 -18.53 -1.98 4.10
CA LEU A 183 -19.29 -0.89 3.48
C LEU A 183 -20.51 -1.41 2.72
N ALA A 184 -20.36 -2.53 2.01
CA ALA A 184 -21.45 -3.22 1.30
C ALA A 184 -22.56 -3.72 2.24
N SER A 185 -22.18 -4.37 3.35
CA SER A 185 -23.14 -4.89 4.34
C SER A 185 -23.93 -3.78 5.05
N LEU A 186 -23.28 -2.64 5.34
CA LEU A 186 -23.96 -1.46 5.89
C LEU A 186 -24.90 -0.81 4.87
N ALA A 187 -24.49 -0.70 3.60
CA ALA A 187 -25.34 -0.14 2.54
C ALA A 187 -26.56 -1.04 2.24
N ALA A 188 -26.38 -2.38 2.28
CA ALA A 188 -27.43 -3.37 2.10
C ALA A 188 -28.53 -3.28 3.18
N SER A 189 -28.16 -2.93 4.41
CA SER A 189 -29.10 -2.81 5.53
C SER A 189 -29.89 -1.50 5.55
N LEU A 190 -29.41 -0.47 4.84
CA LEU A 190 -29.97 0.89 4.88
C LEU A 190 -30.77 1.30 3.65
N SER A 191 -30.74 0.56 2.53
CA SER A 191 -31.48 0.96 1.32
C SER A 191 -31.91 -0.20 0.43
N GLY A 192 -33.17 -0.15 -0.02
CA GLY A 192 -33.61 -0.87 -1.21
C GLY A 192 -32.80 -0.43 -2.42
N LEU A 193 -32.45 -1.39 -3.28
CA LEU A 193 -31.66 -1.24 -4.50
C LEU A 193 -31.99 0.08 -5.23
N PHE A 194 -30.97 0.91 -5.53
CA PHE A 194 -30.94 1.96 -6.60
C PHE A 194 -30.70 3.46 -6.28
N GLU A 195 -30.36 3.91 -5.06
CA GLU A 195 -29.82 5.29 -4.86
C GLU A 195 -28.27 5.33 -4.74
N LEU A 196 -27.59 4.56 -5.59
CA LEU A 196 -26.20 4.12 -5.35
C LEU A 196 -25.09 4.91 -6.07
N GLY A 197 -25.38 5.93 -6.88
CA GLY A 197 -24.34 6.63 -7.68
C GLY A 197 -23.26 7.33 -6.83
N ALA A 198 -23.67 8.11 -5.82
CA ALA A 198 -22.74 8.85 -4.97
C ALA A 198 -21.91 7.97 -4.02
N PRO A 199 -22.47 6.91 -3.38
CA PRO A 199 -21.70 5.94 -2.59
C PRO A 199 -20.62 5.22 -3.40
N PHE A 200 -20.88 4.86 -4.66
CA PHE A 200 -19.91 4.18 -5.52
C PHE A 200 -18.71 5.08 -5.85
N ALA A 201 -18.96 6.35 -6.18
CA ALA A 201 -17.90 7.31 -6.46
C ALA A 201 -17.03 7.57 -5.21
N ALA A 202 -17.64 7.74 -4.04
CA ALA A 202 -16.91 7.92 -2.78
C ALA A 202 -16.03 6.71 -2.45
N ALA A 203 -16.56 5.49 -2.60
CA ALA A 203 -15.82 4.26 -2.36
C ALA A 203 -14.67 4.08 -3.35
N LEU A 204 -14.90 4.34 -4.65
CA LEU A 204 -13.85 4.30 -5.67
C LEU A 204 -12.70 5.26 -5.34
N LEU A 205 -13.02 6.49 -4.93
CA LEU A 205 -12.03 7.50 -4.56
C LEU A 205 -11.28 7.12 -3.29
N LEU A 206 -11.97 6.64 -2.26
CA LEU A 206 -11.35 6.17 -1.02
C LEU A 206 -10.40 5.01 -1.28
N ASN A 207 -10.83 4.01 -2.06
CA ASN A 207 -10.01 2.85 -2.41
C ASN A 207 -8.77 3.27 -3.21
N THR A 208 -8.93 4.22 -4.13
CA THR A 208 -7.80 4.80 -4.87
C THR A 208 -6.82 5.53 -3.95
N ALA A 209 -7.33 6.32 -3.00
CA ALA A 209 -6.50 7.02 -2.02
C ALA A 209 -5.76 6.04 -1.10
N LEU A 210 -6.42 4.96 -0.64
CA LEU A 210 -5.78 3.91 0.15
C LEU A 210 -4.63 3.24 -0.60
N ALA A 211 -4.83 2.91 -1.89
CA ALA A 211 -3.76 2.36 -2.72
C ALA A 211 -2.56 3.31 -2.83
N PHE A 212 -2.80 4.61 -3.01
CA PHE A 212 -1.72 5.61 -3.04
C PHE A 212 -1.05 5.80 -1.69
N ILE A 213 -1.79 5.78 -0.59
CA ILE A 213 -1.23 5.88 0.77
C ILE A 213 -0.33 4.67 1.06
N GLY A 214 -0.75 3.46 0.69
CA GLY A 214 0.08 2.27 0.82
C GLY A 214 1.33 2.31 -0.07
N ALA A 215 1.23 2.84 -1.29
CA ALA A 215 2.38 3.10 -2.15
C ALA A 215 3.38 4.08 -1.53
N ILE A 216 2.91 5.19 -0.96
CA ILE A 216 3.75 6.20 -0.26
C ILE A 216 4.44 5.57 0.95
N MET A 217 3.71 4.75 1.71
CA MET A 217 4.22 4.05 2.87
C MET A 217 5.29 3.02 2.49
N GLY A 218 5.05 2.23 1.44
CA GLY A 218 6.01 1.25 0.96
C GLY A 218 7.25 1.87 0.35
N ARG A 219 7.09 2.95 -0.43
CA ARG A 219 8.19 3.79 -0.91
C ARG A 219 9.10 4.21 0.24
N TRP A 220 8.53 4.64 1.37
CA TRP A 220 9.32 5.05 2.53
C TRP A 220 10.16 3.90 3.07
N LEU A 221 9.58 2.69 3.21
CA LEU A 221 10.30 1.51 3.66
C LEU A 221 11.47 1.16 2.74
N GLY A 222 11.26 1.19 1.43
CA GLY A 222 12.31 0.94 0.44
C GLY A 222 13.42 1.97 0.54
N TRP A 223 13.02 3.25 0.62
CA TRP A 223 13.95 4.38 0.70
C TRP A 223 14.87 4.28 1.91
N VAL A 224 14.30 4.05 3.10
CA VAL A 224 15.12 3.98 4.31
C VAL A 224 15.96 2.72 4.37
N LYS A 225 15.48 1.62 3.78
CA LYS A 225 16.23 0.37 3.72
C LYS A 225 17.51 0.52 2.90
N VAL A 226 17.41 1.15 1.72
CA VAL A 226 18.58 1.48 0.88
C VAL A 226 19.50 2.46 1.60
N LYS A 227 18.93 3.50 2.24
CA LYS A 227 19.69 4.60 2.85
C LYS A 227 20.44 4.22 4.13
N VAL A 228 19.85 3.39 5.00
CA VAL A 228 20.37 3.10 6.35
C VAL A 228 20.99 1.70 6.47
N ALA A 229 20.98 0.91 5.40
CA ALA A 229 21.51 -0.46 5.35
C ALA A 229 20.89 -1.38 6.44
N GLY A 230 19.57 -1.29 6.60
CA GLY A 230 18.81 -2.10 7.54
C GLY A 230 17.44 -1.51 7.86
N LEU A 231 16.46 -2.38 8.12
CA LEU A 231 15.08 -1.97 8.38
C LEU A 231 14.67 -2.29 9.82
N GLY A 232 14.97 -1.38 10.74
CA GLY A 232 14.42 -1.43 12.10
C GLY A 232 13.06 -0.74 12.17
N ILE A 233 12.17 -1.20 13.05
CA ILE A 233 10.82 -0.65 13.21
C ILE A 233 10.82 0.87 13.43
N ALA A 234 11.75 1.39 14.24
CA ALA A 234 11.85 2.82 14.52
C ALA A 234 12.15 3.68 13.28
N VAL A 235 12.91 3.14 12.31
CA VAL A 235 13.24 3.81 11.04
C VAL A 235 12.08 3.71 10.04
N ALA A 236 11.23 2.70 10.20
CA ALA A 236 10.04 2.47 9.39
C ALA A 236 8.82 3.32 9.83
N LEU A 237 8.70 3.63 11.14
CA LEU A 237 7.60 4.40 11.72
C LEU A 237 7.29 5.75 11.03
N PRO A 238 8.27 6.54 10.56
CA PRO A 238 7.98 7.79 9.87
C PRO A 238 7.07 7.64 8.65
N GLY A 239 7.22 6.55 7.88
CA GLY A 239 6.35 6.23 6.75
C GLY A 239 4.93 5.91 7.19
N LEU A 240 4.77 5.14 8.26
CA LEU A 240 3.46 4.83 8.86
C LEU A 240 2.78 6.10 9.40
N ILE A 241 3.50 6.94 10.15
CA ILE A 241 2.96 8.19 10.69
C ILE A 241 2.52 9.11 9.55
N THR A 242 3.30 9.20 8.48
CA THR A 242 2.91 9.96 7.28
C THR A 242 1.63 9.40 6.66
N ALA A 243 1.52 8.08 6.53
CA ALA A 243 0.33 7.41 6.00
C ALA A 243 -0.91 7.66 6.87
N ILE A 244 -0.78 7.61 8.20
CA ILE A 244 -1.86 7.93 9.16
C ILE A 244 -2.33 9.38 8.97
N VAL A 245 -1.42 10.33 8.89
CA VAL A 245 -1.78 11.74 8.69
C VAL A 245 -2.51 11.94 7.36
N LEU A 246 -2.00 11.37 6.27
CA LEU A 246 -2.65 11.45 4.95
C LEU A 246 -4.05 10.81 4.97
N ARG A 247 -4.19 9.65 5.62
CA ARG A 247 -5.45 8.92 5.74
C ARG A 247 -6.48 9.65 6.60
N LEU A 248 -6.05 10.31 7.68
CA LEU A 248 -6.90 11.16 8.52
C LEU A 248 -7.36 12.41 7.78
N ILE A 249 -6.46 13.10 7.05
CA ILE A 249 -6.82 14.26 6.22
C ILE A 249 -7.86 13.86 5.17
N TYR A 250 -7.64 12.73 4.49
CA TYR A 250 -8.57 12.22 3.49
C TYR A 250 -9.94 11.87 4.07
N GLY A 251 -9.96 11.21 5.23
CA GLY A 251 -11.20 10.88 5.94
C GLY A 251 -11.95 12.12 6.41
N ALA A 252 -11.24 13.09 6.98
CA ALA A 252 -11.81 14.36 7.43
C ALA A 252 -12.44 15.14 6.28
N ALA A 253 -11.80 15.17 5.09
CA ALA A 253 -12.38 15.77 3.89
C ALA A 253 -13.74 15.13 3.55
N GLY A 254 -13.82 13.79 3.54
CA GLY A 254 -15.08 13.08 3.29
C GLY A 254 -16.18 13.41 4.31
N MET A 255 -15.82 13.52 5.60
CA MET A 255 -16.78 13.89 6.64
C MET A 255 -17.33 15.31 6.45
N VAL A 256 -16.45 16.28 6.14
CA VAL A 256 -16.85 17.66 5.87
C VAL A 256 -17.76 17.73 4.66
N GLU A 257 -17.39 17.08 3.54
CA GLU A 257 -18.20 17.06 2.32
C GLU A 257 -19.57 16.42 2.55
N ALA A 258 -19.63 15.31 3.28
CA ALA A 258 -20.90 14.67 3.65
C ALA A 258 -21.81 15.61 4.47
N SER A 259 -21.24 16.41 5.37
CA SER A 259 -22.00 17.35 6.21
C SER A 259 -22.58 18.56 5.46
N VAL A 260 -22.00 18.92 4.31
CA VAL A 260 -22.46 20.07 3.49
C VAL A 260 -23.19 19.65 2.21
N GLY A 261 -23.42 18.34 2.03
CA GLY A 261 -24.06 17.80 0.82
C GLY A 261 -23.18 17.89 -0.44
N GLY A 262 -21.85 17.89 -0.28
CA GLY A 262 -20.89 18.01 -1.38
C GLY A 262 -20.75 16.74 -2.23
N VAL A 263 -20.21 16.88 -3.44
CA VAL A 263 -20.03 15.80 -4.43
C VAL A 263 -18.60 15.22 -4.47
N ASN A 264 -17.96 15.05 -3.30
CA ASN A 264 -16.61 14.46 -3.14
C ASN A 264 -15.49 15.17 -3.94
N VAL A 265 -15.59 16.49 -4.14
CA VAL A 265 -14.62 17.30 -4.90
C VAL A 265 -13.29 17.40 -4.15
N VAL A 266 -13.32 17.63 -2.85
CA VAL A 266 -12.10 17.73 -2.02
C VAL A 266 -11.41 16.38 -1.96
N GLN A 267 -12.16 15.30 -1.76
CA GLN A 267 -11.62 13.93 -1.83
C GLN A 267 -11.00 13.59 -3.19
N LEU A 268 -11.61 14.03 -4.30
CA LEU A 268 -11.04 13.87 -5.63
C LEU A 268 -9.72 14.64 -5.77
N ILE A 269 -9.68 15.91 -5.35
CA ILE A 269 -8.46 16.72 -5.38
C ILE A 269 -7.34 16.05 -4.57
N LEU A 270 -7.65 15.59 -3.35
CA LEU A 270 -6.69 14.88 -2.51
C LEU A 270 -6.20 13.58 -3.15
N ALA A 271 -7.09 12.79 -3.77
CA ALA A 271 -6.70 11.56 -4.48
C ALA A 271 -5.76 11.88 -5.65
N VAL A 272 -6.02 12.96 -6.41
CA VAL A 272 -5.13 13.42 -7.48
C VAL A 272 -3.77 13.85 -6.93
N LEU A 273 -3.73 14.61 -5.83
CA LEU A 273 -2.47 15.02 -5.20
C LEU A 273 -1.65 13.82 -4.70
N LEU A 274 -2.31 12.81 -4.11
CA LEU A 274 -1.68 11.55 -3.72
C LEU A 274 -1.11 10.81 -4.95
N GLY A 275 -1.89 10.72 -6.04
CA GLY A 275 -1.44 10.12 -7.29
C GLY A 275 -0.23 10.84 -7.89
N LEU A 276 -0.19 12.17 -7.84
CA LEU A 276 0.97 12.96 -8.26
C LEU A 276 2.20 12.69 -7.38
N CYS A 277 2.02 12.48 -6.07
CA CYS A 277 3.10 12.08 -5.17
C CYS A 277 3.66 10.71 -5.54
N VAL A 278 2.79 9.73 -5.79
CA VAL A 278 3.18 8.37 -6.22
C VAL A 278 3.90 8.42 -7.58
N TYR A 279 3.38 9.17 -8.54
CA TYR A 279 4.02 9.38 -9.84
C TYR A 279 5.42 9.97 -9.69
N LYS A 280 5.55 11.04 -8.90
CA LYS A 280 6.84 11.66 -8.59
C LYS A 280 7.81 10.65 -7.97
N TYR A 281 7.36 9.88 -6.98
CA TYR A 281 8.20 8.88 -6.34
C TYR A 281 8.63 7.75 -7.27
N SER A 282 7.74 7.28 -8.14
CA SER A 282 8.08 6.27 -9.14
C SER A 282 9.15 6.80 -10.10
N ARG A 283 9.05 8.07 -10.49
CA ARG A 283 10.07 8.75 -11.32
C ARG A 283 11.42 8.91 -10.61
N GLU A 284 11.41 9.15 -9.30
CA GLU A 284 12.62 9.22 -8.49
C GLU A 284 13.26 7.83 -8.30
N ALA A 285 12.44 6.78 -8.15
CA ALA A 285 12.89 5.38 -8.09
C ALA A 285 13.59 4.94 -9.36
N LEU A 286 12.92 5.08 -10.49
CA LEU A 286 13.50 4.76 -11.79
C LEU A 286 14.76 5.57 -12.11
N ARG A 287 14.85 6.82 -11.64
CA ARG A 287 16.08 7.62 -11.77
C ARG A 287 17.22 6.95 -11.01
N ASP A 288 16.96 6.54 -9.77
CA ASP A 288 17.97 5.97 -8.89
C ASP A 288 18.40 4.59 -9.42
N GLU A 289 17.49 3.72 -9.87
CA GLU A 289 17.81 2.45 -10.55
C GLU A 289 18.69 2.64 -11.81
N VAL A 290 18.43 3.69 -12.61
CA VAL A 290 19.30 4.04 -13.75
C VAL A 290 20.70 4.42 -13.30
N LEU A 291 20.81 5.20 -12.23
CA LEU A 291 22.10 5.60 -11.65
C LEU A 291 22.81 4.42 -11.00
N TRP A 292 22.06 3.42 -10.52
CA TRP A 292 22.58 2.16 -10.05
C TRP A 292 23.01 1.23 -11.19
N GLY A 293 22.63 1.56 -12.42
CA GLY A 293 23.09 0.87 -13.62
C GLY A 293 22.22 -0.30 -14.04
N TYR A 294 21.01 -0.44 -13.47
CA TYR A 294 20.06 -1.47 -13.87
C TYR A 294 19.71 -1.38 -15.36
N ALA A 295 19.58 -0.15 -15.87
CA ALA A 295 19.38 0.12 -17.29
C ALA A 295 20.53 -0.37 -18.20
N ARG A 296 21.71 -0.67 -17.64
CA ARG A 296 22.89 -1.20 -18.36
C ARG A 296 23.05 -2.71 -18.18
N GLY A 297 22.05 -3.39 -17.63
CA GLY A 297 22.12 -4.83 -17.35
C GLY A 297 23.01 -5.17 -16.15
N LEU A 298 23.33 -4.19 -15.30
CA LEU A 298 23.93 -4.45 -13.99
C LEU A 298 22.89 -4.89 -12.95
N ALA A 299 21.61 -4.88 -13.33
CA ALA A 299 20.57 -5.54 -12.57
C ALA A 299 20.93 -7.03 -12.43
N PRO A 300 20.79 -7.64 -11.25
CA PRO A 300 20.97 -9.07 -11.09
C PRO A 300 19.98 -9.82 -12.00
N VAL A 301 20.47 -10.39 -13.11
CA VAL A 301 19.64 -11.08 -14.11
C VAL A 301 19.38 -12.52 -13.66
N GLU A 302 18.12 -12.97 -13.78
CA GLU A 302 17.75 -14.38 -13.63
C GLU A 302 18.62 -15.26 -14.55
N ARG A 303 19.47 -16.11 -13.97
CA ARG A 303 19.93 -17.31 -14.68
C ARG A 303 18.84 -18.34 -14.48
N GLY A 304 18.03 -18.52 -15.53
CA GLY A 304 16.95 -19.52 -15.57
C GLY A 304 17.41 -20.94 -15.30
#